data_AF-W2ZRN2-F1
#
_entry.id   AF-W2ZRN2-F1
#
_cell.length_a   1.000
_cell.length_b   1.000
_cell.length_c   1.000
_cell.angle_alpha   90.00
_cell.angle_beta   90.00
_cell.angle_gamma   90.00
#
_symmetry.space_group_name_H-M   'P 1'
#
loop_
_entity.id
_entity.type
_entity.pdbx_description
1 polymer ?
#
loop_
_entity_poly.entity_id
_entity_poly.type
_entity_poly.pdbx_seq_one_letter_code
_entity_poly.pdbx_strand_id
1 'polypeptide(L)'
;MSIVSLSDDTRTTCRASSTLDRNKQLYGAANMLSSDLSSCWNSAQGSPQQVQVLFNRVVNISALCIMFQGGFVGQDVQVHVKEAGGSVQWEEVDVDVDPEDSNDLQEFPCKLQQVEAIALTFQRSTDFFGRVVIYRLQVQGIETE
;
A
#
# COMPACT_ATOMS: atom_id res chain seq x y z
N MET A 1 0.13 21.57 -10.85
CA MET A 1 -0.43 20.27 -11.25
C MET A 1 -1.47 19.87 -10.23
N SER A 2 -2.59 19.27 -10.64
CA SER A 2 -3.64 18.79 -9.73
C SER A 2 -3.21 17.47 -9.09
N ILE A 3 -3.48 17.28 -7.80
CA ILE A 3 -3.29 16.00 -7.12
C ILE A 3 -4.23 14.95 -7.75
N VAL A 4 -3.69 13.77 -8.04
CA VAL A 4 -4.41 12.62 -8.62
C VAL A 4 -4.13 11.36 -7.81
N SER A 5 -4.95 10.32 -8.01
CA SER A 5 -4.66 8.97 -7.50
C SER A 5 -3.63 8.30 -8.42
N LEU A 6 -2.35 8.33 -8.02
CA LEU A 6 -1.24 7.72 -8.76
C LEU A 6 -1.40 6.20 -8.89
N SER A 7 -2.07 5.57 -7.93
CA SER A 7 -2.39 4.14 -7.95
C SER A 7 -3.38 3.74 -9.03
N ASP A 8 -4.22 4.65 -9.50
CA ASP A 8 -5.29 4.36 -10.47
C ASP A 8 -4.78 4.43 -11.93
N ASP A 9 -3.54 4.90 -12.13
CA ASP A 9 -2.88 4.90 -13.43
C ASP A 9 -2.59 3.47 -13.89
N THR A 10 -2.86 3.17 -15.16
CA THR A 10 -2.71 1.82 -15.73
C THR A 10 -1.27 1.33 -15.80
N ARG A 11 -0.29 2.24 -15.70
CA ARG A 11 1.14 1.90 -15.58
C ARG A 11 1.48 1.43 -14.16
N THR A 12 0.70 1.79 -13.15
CA THR A 12 0.98 1.38 -11.77
C THR A 12 0.69 -0.11 -11.59
N THR A 13 1.63 -0.82 -10.99
CA THR A 13 1.46 -2.23 -10.61
C THR A 13 1.72 -2.41 -9.13
N CYS A 14 1.40 -3.60 -8.61
CA CYS A 14 1.59 -3.88 -7.20
C CYS A 14 2.02 -5.32 -6.91
N ARG A 15 2.57 -5.52 -5.72
CA ARG A 15 2.96 -6.83 -5.19
C ARG A 15 2.55 -6.92 -3.72
N ALA A 16 2.42 -8.15 -3.24
CA ALA A 16 2.25 -8.43 -1.83
C ALA A 16 3.16 -9.59 -1.41
N SER A 17 3.56 -9.62 -0.15
CA SER A 17 4.37 -10.68 0.46
C SER A 17 3.68 -12.05 0.40
N SER A 18 2.35 -12.06 0.52
CA SER A 18 1.56 -13.28 0.56
C SER A 18 0.12 -13.08 0.05
N THR A 19 -0.60 -14.17 -0.11
CA THR A 19 -2.00 -14.21 -0.52
C THR A 19 -2.68 -15.41 0.13
N LEU A 20 -3.86 -15.21 0.72
CA LEU A 20 -4.67 -16.25 1.36
C LEU A 20 -4.85 -17.45 0.41
N ASP A 21 -4.50 -18.64 0.89
CA ASP A 21 -4.55 -19.91 0.16
C ASP A 21 -3.85 -19.91 -1.21
N ARG A 22 -2.93 -18.96 -1.43
CA ARG A 22 -2.30 -18.68 -2.73
C ARG A 22 -3.33 -18.36 -3.84
N ASN A 23 -4.57 -18.03 -3.48
CA ASN A 23 -5.66 -17.78 -4.40
C ASN A 23 -5.61 -16.33 -4.92
N LYS A 24 -4.73 -16.11 -5.88
CA LYS A 24 -4.54 -14.79 -6.52
C LYS A 24 -5.75 -14.32 -7.32
N GLN A 25 -6.65 -15.23 -7.71
CA GLN A 25 -7.86 -14.88 -8.45
C GLN A 25 -8.86 -14.14 -7.56
N LEU A 26 -9.01 -14.57 -6.30
CA LEU A 26 -9.96 -13.96 -5.36
C LEU A 26 -9.31 -12.90 -4.45
N TYR A 27 -8.06 -13.09 -4.05
CA TYR A 27 -7.41 -12.30 -2.98
C TYR A 27 -6.09 -11.66 -3.42
N GLY A 28 -5.87 -11.52 -4.73
CA GLY A 28 -4.61 -11.01 -5.28
C GLY A 28 -4.33 -9.56 -4.90
N ALA A 29 -3.04 -9.18 -4.89
CA ALA A 29 -2.60 -7.82 -4.56
C ALA A 29 -3.26 -6.74 -5.43
N ALA A 30 -3.53 -7.02 -6.71
CA ALA A 30 -4.17 -6.08 -7.63
C ALA A 30 -5.54 -5.58 -7.14
N ASN A 31 -6.25 -6.38 -6.35
CA ASN A 31 -7.55 -6.01 -5.80
C ASN A 31 -7.46 -4.78 -4.89
N MET A 32 -6.33 -4.56 -4.18
CA MET A 32 -6.18 -3.38 -3.33
C MET A 32 -6.07 -2.07 -4.12
N LEU A 33 -5.69 -2.12 -5.40
CA LEU A 33 -5.67 -0.94 -6.27
C LEU A 33 -6.99 -0.75 -7.04
N SER A 34 -7.92 -1.70 -6.91
CA SER A 34 -9.22 -1.63 -7.58
C SER A 34 -10.14 -0.61 -6.91
N SER A 35 -11.01 0.02 -7.69
CA SER A 35 -12.15 0.79 -7.15
C SER A 35 -13.33 -0.11 -6.77
N ASP A 36 -13.29 -1.40 -7.12
CA ASP A 36 -14.32 -2.39 -6.77
C ASP A 36 -14.12 -2.90 -5.33
N LEU A 37 -14.88 -2.32 -4.40
CA LEU A 37 -14.89 -2.67 -2.98
C LEU A 37 -15.54 -4.02 -2.67
N SER A 38 -16.01 -4.77 -3.68
CA SER A 38 -16.39 -6.18 -3.50
C SER A 38 -15.19 -7.14 -3.52
N SER A 39 -14.01 -6.63 -3.91
CA SER A 39 -12.74 -7.37 -3.96
C SER A 39 -11.74 -6.80 -2.94
N CYS A 40 -10.80 -7.64 -2.48
CA CYS A 40 -9.74 -7.20 -1.59
C CYS A 40 -8.45 -7.99 -1.82
N TRP A 41 -7.33 -7.43 -1.38
CA TRP A 41 -6.16 -8.24 -1.08
C TRP A 41 -6.32 -8.82 0.33
N ASN A 42 -6.06 -10.12 0.48
CA ASN A 42 -6.06 -10.82 1.77
C ASN A 42 -4.76 -11.60 1.90
N SER A 43 -3.97 -11.29 2.93
CA SER A 43 -2.70 -11.96 3.17
C SER A 43 -2.90 -13.40 3.67
N ALA A 44 -1.88 -14.24 3.51
CA ALA A 44 -1.81 -15.47 4.30
C ALA A 44 -1.57 -15.15 5.78
N GLN A 45 -1.67 -16.16 6.65
CA GLN A 45 -1.28 -16.02 8.05
C GLN A 45 0.22 -15.72 8.19
N GLY A 46 0.58 -14.96 9.23
CA GLY A 46 1.94 -14.59 9.58
C GLY A 46 2.18 -13.08 9.61
N SER A 47 3.28 -12.67 10.24
CA SER A 47 3.76 -11.29 10.25
C SER A 47 5.30 -11.30 10.11
N PRO A 48 5.91 -10.25 9.51
CA PRO A 48 5.26 -9.09 8.91
C PRO A 48 4.53 -9.42 7.60
N GLN A 49 3.59 -8.56 7.20
CA GLN A 49 3.02 -8.54 5.86
C GLN A 49 3.48 -7.29 5.13
N GLN A 50 3.60 -7.35 3.80
CA GLN A 50 4.05 -6.21 3.01
C GLN A 50 3.25 -6.09 1.72
N VAL A 51 2.96 -4.85 1.34
CA VAL A 51 2.46 -4.48 0.01
C VAL A 51 3.43 -3.50 -0.64
N GLN A 52 3.55 -3.58 -1.96
CA GLN A 52 4.37 -2.69 -2.77
C GLN A 52 3.52 -2.10 -3.89
N VAL A 53 3.69 -0.81 -4.16
CA VAL A 53 3.13 -0.10 -5.30
C VAL A 53 4.30 0.41 -6.15
N LEU A 54 4.34 -0.01 -7.41
CA LEU A 54 5.38 0.33 -8.37
C LEU A 54 4.76 1.25 -9.42
N PHE A 55 5.19 2.51 -9.46
CA PHE A 55 4.58 3.53 -10.32
C PHE A 55 5.01 3.39 -11.79
N ASN A 56 6.19 2.80 -12.04
CA ASN A 56 6.77 2.67 -13.39
C ASN A 56 6.91 4.04 -14.11
N ARG A 57 7.09 5.08 -13.30
CA ARG A 57 7.33 6.49 -13.62
C ARG A 57 7.77 7.19 -12.34
N VAL A 58 8.31 8.39 -12.45
CA VAL A 58 8.73 9.19 -11.29
C VAL A 58 7.55 10.03 -10.80
N VAL A 59 7.28 9.98 -9.50
CA VAL A 59 6.14 10.68 -8.88
C VAL A 59 6.54 11.41 -7.61
N ASN A 60 5.75 12.40 -7.21
CA ASN A 60 5.76 12.96 -5.87
C ASN A 60 4.48 12.52 -5.15
N ILE A 61 4.62 11.89 -3.99
CA ILE A 61 3.51 11.41 -3.15
C ILE A 61 3.12 12.54 -2.19
N SER A 62 1.81 12.70 -1.96
CA SER A 62 1.24 13.63 -0.99
C SER A 62 0.50 12.95 0.16
N ALA A 63 -0.17 11.83 -0.09
CA ALA A 63 -0.92 11.09 0.91
C ALA A 63 -1.09 9.62 0.54
N LEU A 64 -1.28 8.79 1.56
CA LEU A 64 -1.73 7.40 1.44
C LEU A 64 -3.18 7.35 1.92
N CYS A 65 -4.08 6.76 1.14
CA CYS A 65 -5.45 6.49 1.59
C CYS A 65 -5.67 4.97 1.62
N ILE A 66 -5.95 4.41 2.79
CA ILE A 66 -6.03 2.96 2.98
C ILE A 66 -7.37 2.59 3.62
N MET A 67 -8.05 1.62 3.03
CA MET A 67 -9.27 1.01 3.56
C MET A 67 -8.97 -0.45 3.89
N PHE A 68 -8.88 -0.73 5.18
CA PHE A 68 -8.72 -2.09 5.69
C PHE A 68 -10.08 -2.77 5.92
N GLN A 69 -10.04 -4.06 6.23
CA GLN A 69 -11.13 -4.71 6.95
C GLN A 69 -10.86 -4.59 8.46
N GLY A 70 -11.84 -4.10 9.23
CA GLY A 70 -11.79 -4.12 10.69
C GLY A 70 -11.55 -5.54 11.24
N GLY A 71 -10.70 -5.64 12.25
CA GLY A 71 -10.15 -6.89 12.79
C GLY A 71 -8.98 -7.48 12.01
N PHE A 72 -8.54 -6.84 10.91
CA PHE A 72 -7.43 -7.27 10.05
C PHE A 72 -6.54 -6.09 9.63
N VAL A 73 -6.44 -5.09 10.48
CA VAL A 73 -5.74 -3.84 10.22
C VAL A 73 -4.25 -4.02 10.47
N GLY A 74 -3.43 -3.64 9.49
CA GLY A 74 -1.98 -3.63 9.65
C GLY A 74 -1.52 -2.55 10.62
N GLN A 75 -0.60 -2.89 11.52
CA GLN A 75 -0.09 -2.03 12.58
C GLN A 75 1.44 -1.94 12.53
N ASP A 76 2.00 -0.97 13.25
CA ASP A 76 3.44 -0.71 13.32
C ASP A 76 4.01 -0.59 11.88
N VAL A 77 3.44 0.33 11.10
CA VAL A 77 3.66 0.44 9.66
C VAL A 77 5.01 1.08 9.38
N GLN A 78 5.87 0.38 8.63
CA GLN A 78 7.11 0.93 8.10
C GLN A 78 6.97 1.24 6.62
N VAL A 79 7.32 2.46 6.25
CA VAL A 79 7.26 2.94 4.86
C VAL A 79 8.66 2.90 4.26
N HIS A 80 8.80 2.25 3.10
CA HIS A 80 10.03 2.25 2.33
C HIS A 80 9.78 2.76 0.92
N VAL A 81 10.78 3.37 0.30
CA VAL A 81 10.71 3.85 -1.08
C VAL A 81 11.88 3.40 -1.92
N LYS A 82 11.68 3.47 -3.23
CA LYS A 82 12.75 3.54 -4.22
C LYS A 82 12.73 4.93 -4.83
N GLU A 83 13.79 5.69 -4.63
CA GLU A 83 13.96 7.01 -5.24
C GLU A 83 14.48 6.90 -6.67
N ALA A 84 14.05 7.82 -7.53
CA ALA A 84 14.49 7.94 -8.91
C ALA A 84 15.97 8.32 -8.96
N GLY A 85 16.76 7.56 -9.72
CA GLY A 85 18.21 7.77 -9.80
C GLY A 85 18.99 7.40 -8.52
N GLY A 86 18.30 6.89 -7.49
CA GLY A 86 18.88 6.37 -6.26
C GLY A 86 19.47 4.97 -6.42
N SER A 87 19.80 4.34 -5.29
CA SER A 87 20.22 2.93 -5.29
C SER A 87 19.04 2.02 -5.66
N VAL A 88 19.30 0.82 -6.20
CA VAL A 88 18.23 -0.16 -6.51
C VAL A 88 17.55 -0.71 -5.22
N GLN A 89 18.05 -0.31 -4.04
CA GLN A 89 17.60 -0.77 -2.74
C GLN A 89 16.36 -0.01 -2.26
N TRP A 90 15.64 -0.62 -1.32
CA TRP A 90 14.56 0.04 -0.60
C TRP A 90 15.15 0.83 0.57
N GLU A 91 14.70 2.07 0.72
CA GLU A 91 15.14 2.96 1.80
C GLU A 91 13.95 3.28 2.70
N GLU A 92 14.10 3.08 4.01
CA GLU A 92 13.07 3.40 5.01
C GLU A 92 12.95 4.92 5.15
N VAL A 93 11.71 5.42 5.20
CA VAL A 93 11.40 6.84 5.36
C VAL A 93 10.51 7.05 6.58
N ASP A 94 10.74 8.16 7.27
CA ASP A 94 9.98 8.54 8.45
C ASP A 94 8.63 9.14 8.03
N VAL A 95 7.60 8.28 7.96
CA VAL A 95 6.22 8.64 7.66
C VAL A 95 5.32 7.96 8.67
N ASP A 96 4.53 8.76 9.37
CA ASP A 96 3.58 8.27 10.36
C ASP A 96 2.32 7.72 9.68
N VAL A 97 2.13 6.40 9.79
CA VAL A 97 0.94 5.68 9.30
C VAL A 97 0.46 4.80 10.45
N ASP A 98 -0.54 5.30 11.18
CA ASP A 98 -1.14 4.62 12.33
C ASP A 98 -2.65 4.39 12.09
N PRO A 99 -3.03 3.29 11.44
CA PRO A 99 -4.43 3.04 11.09
C PRO A 99 -5.26 2.59 12.30
N GLU A 100 -6.45 3.17 12.43
CA GLU A 100 -7.46 2.71 13.38
C GLU A 100 -8.08 1.38 12.93
N ASP A 101 -8.52 0.57 13.89
CA ASP A 101 -9.20 -0.70 13.63
C ASP A 101 -10.64 -0.48 13.11
N SER A 102 -10.77 -0.12 11.83
CA SER A 102 -12.04 0.23 11.20
C SER A 102 -12.10 -0.22 9.73
N ASN A 103 -13.29 -0.11 9.13
CA ASN A 103 -13.51 -0.32 7.69
C ASN A 103 -13.49 0.99 6.89
N ASP A 104 -13.16 2.12 7.53
CA ASP A 104 -13.22 3.42 6.89
C ASP A 104 -12.00 3.62 5.96
N LEU A 105 -12.17 4.47 4.94
CA LEU A 105 -11.04 4.96 4.17
C LEU A 105 -10.29 5.99 5.03
N GLN A 106 -9.08 5.65 5.45
CA GLN A 106 -8.25 6.49 6.30
C GLN A 106 -7.14 7.15 5.47
N GLU A 107 -6.87 8.43 5.72
CA GLU A 107 -5.87 9.22 4.99
C GLU A 107 -4.69 9.56 5.90
N PHE A 108 -3.48 9.30 5.41
CA PHE A 108 -2.22 9.55 6.08
C PHE A 108 -1.35 10.50 5.24
N PRO A 109 -0.96 11.67 5.77
CA PRO A 109 -0.03 12.57 5.08
C PRO A 109 1.30 11.87 4.78
N CYS A 110 1.74 11.90 3.53
CA CYS A 110 2.96 11.23 3.08
C CYS A 110 3.62 12.08 2.00
N LYS A 111 4.58 12.91 2.38
CA LYS A 111 5.23 13.89 1.48
C LYS A 111 6.58 13.38 1.02
N LEU A 112 6.59 12.63 -0.08
CA LEU A 112 7.80 12.02 -0.64
C LEU A 112 8.00 12.52 -2.08
N GLN A 113 9.24 12.74 -2.47
CA GLN A 113 9.58 13.30 -3.78
C GLN A 113 10.41 12.32 -4.59
N GLN A 114 10.30 12.40 -5.92
CA GLN A 114 11.11 11.61 -6.85
C GLN A 114 11.05 10.10 -6.55
N VAL A 115 9.85 9.56 -6.34
CA VAL A 115 9.65 8.16 -5.98
C VAL A 115 9.28 7.33 -7.22
N GLU A 116 9.83 6.13 -7.34
CA GLU A 116 9.48 5.13 -8.38
C GLU A 116 8.63 3.99 -7.82
N ALA A 117 8.77 3.69 -6.53
CA ALA A 117 7.97 2.70 -5.83
C ALA A 117 7.89 2.99 -4.32
N ILE A 118 6.80 2.55 -3.69
CA ILE A 118 6.60 2.60 -2.24
C ILE A 118 6.21 1.22 -1.72
N ALA A 119 6.66 0.87 -0.52
CA ALA A 119 6.31 -0.35 0.18
C ALA A 119 5.81 -0.01 1.59
N LEU A 120 4.71 -0.65 2.00
CA LEU A 120 4.19 -0.60 3.36
C LEU A 120 4.39 -1.96 3.99
N THR A 121 5.16 -2.01 5.07
CA THR A 121 5.39 -3.23 5.85
C THR A 121 4.65 -3.12 7.17
N PHE A 122 3.69 -3.99 7.36
CA PHE A 122 2.89 -4.11 8.58
C PHE A 122 3.61 -5.09 9.50
N GLN A 123 4.26 -4.59 10.55
CA GLN A 123 4.99 -5.46 11.50
C GLN A 123 4.03 -6.30 12.34
N ARG A 124 2.81 -5.80 12.55
CA ARG A 124 1.74 -6.48 13.29
C ARG A 124 0.39 -6.31 12.58
N SER A 125 -0.63 -7.00 13.09
CA SER A 125 -2.03 -6.83 12.69
C SER A 125 -2.95 -6.91 13.91
N THR A 126 -4.14 -6.31 13.81
CA THR A 126 -5.22 -6.53 14.78
C THR A 126 -5.77 -7.97 14.72
N ASP A 127 -5.57 -8.69 13.61
CA ASP A 127 -5.84 -10.13 13.52
C ASP A 127 -4.81 -10.94 14.30
N PHE A 128 -5.28 -11.87 15.14
CA PHE A 128 -4.42 -12.72 15.96
C PHE A 128 -3.41 -13.56 15.15
N PHE A 129 -3.76 -13.95 13.92
CA PHE A 129 -2.87 -14.73 13.05
C PHE A 129 -1.98 -13.86 12.16
N GLY A 130 -1.98 -12.54 12.37
CA GLY A 130 -1.14 -11.60 11.62
C GLY A 130 -1.65 -11.27 10.22
N ARG A 131 -2.87 -11.67 9.86
CA ARG A 131 -3.41 -11.41 8.52
C ARG A 131 -3.75 -9.94 8.35
N VAL A 132 -3.56 -9.44 7.13
CA VAL A 132 -3.96 -8.08 6.74
C VAL A 132 -4.91 -8.18 5.56
N VAL A 133 -5.98 -7.40 5.60
CA VAL A 133 -6.96 -7.31 4.51
C VAL A 133 -7.12 -5.86 4.10
N ILE A 134 -6.87 -5.57 2.81
CA ILE A 134 -6.98 -4.24 2.23
C ILE A 134 -7.97 -4.27 1.07
N TYR A 135 -9.05 -3.50 1.21
CA TYR A 135 -10.03 -3.26 0.15
C TYR A 135 -9.57 -2.18 -0.81
N ARG A 136 -8.89 -1.14 -0.30
CA ARG A 136 -8.38 -0.07 -1.14
C ARG A 136 -7.08 0.50 -0.60
N LEU A 137 -6.13 0.73 -1.49
CA LEU A 137 -4.88 1.45 -1.25
C LEU A 137 -4.73 2.46 -2.38
N GLN A 138 -4.88 3.73 -2.05
CA GLN A 138 -4.61 4.84 -2.95
C GLN A 138 -3.33 5.54 -2.56
N VAL A 139 -2.54 5.87 -3.56
CA VAL A 139 -1.40 6.78 -3.39
C VAL A 139 -1.74 8.06 -4.12
N GLN A 140 -1.95 9.14 -3.38
CA GLN A 140 -2.24 10.45 -3.96
C GLN A 140 -0.95 11.22 -4.23
N GLY A 141 -0.92 12.00 -5.29
CA GLY A 141 0.22 12.84 -5.62
C GLY A 141 0.19 13.39 -7.04
N ILE A 142 1.37 13.64 -7.59
CA ILE A 142 1.56 14.14 -8.96
C ILE A 142 2.68 13.36 -9.66
N GLU A 143 2.54 13.12 -10.97
CA GLU A 143 3.65 12.67 -11.81
C GLU A 143 4.62 13.83 -12.03
N THR A 144 5.92 13.55 -11.98
CA THR A 144 6.94 14.55 -12.29
C THR A 144 7.33 14.43 -13.76
N GLU A 145 7.45 15.57 -14.43
CA GLU A 145 7.92 15.65 -15.82
C GLU A 145 9.36 15.15 -16.00
#